data_AF-A0A142F501-F1
#
_entry.id   AF-A0A142F501-F1
#
_cell.length_a   1.000
_cell.length_b   1.000
_cell.length_c   1.000
_cell.angle_alpha   90.00
_cell.angle_beta   90.00
_cell.angle_gamma   90.00
#
_symmetry.space_group_name_H-M   'P 1'
#
loop_
_entity.id
_entity.type
_entity.pdbx_description
1 polymer ?
#
loop_
_entity_poly.entity_id
_entity_poly.type
_entity_poly.pdbx_seq_one_letter_code
_entity_poly.pdbx_strand_id
1 'polypeptide(L)'
;MMPTVSHGPPMYKFILVGIIFLFSGVSMASSLVLPSAETLSGQWTVSDKSKSCVVQLNTESVDSAGGYSLKFLSDCTPDVLPQEPAAWRPAPDGIALLDKDGLTVLFFSQEDDHYRSQIWAETGKILKRNN
;
A
#
# COMPACT_ATOMS: atom_id res chain seq x y z
N MET A 1 23.25 84.60 -27.35
CA MET A 1 21.83 84.41 -27.66
C MET A 1 21.55 82.91 -27.83
N MET A 2 20.52 82.36 -27.19
CA MET A 2 19.86 81.15 -27.70
C MET A 2 18.93 81.54 -28.87
N PRO A 3 18.60 80.61 -29.77
CA PRO A 3 17.21 80.16 -29.78
C PRO A 3 16.99 78.65 -29.99
N THR A 4 15.98 78.17 -29.27
CA THR A 4 14.85 77.36 -29.76
C THR A 4 14.99 75.84 -29.95
N VAL A 5 14.30 75.17 -29.02
CA VAL A 5 13.78 73.80 -28.97
C VAL A 5 12.85 73.46 -30.15
N SER A 6 12.77 72.17 -30.50
CA SER A 6 11.52 71.39 -30.65
C SER A 6 11.62 70.40 -31.81
N HIS A 7 11.33 69.12 -31.56
CA HIS A 7 10.48 68.20 -32.36
C HIS A 7 10.48 66.83 -31.64
N GLY A 8 9.33 66.44 -31.07
CA GLY A 8 9.09 65.11 -30.48
C GLY A 8 8.66 64.06 -31.53
N PRO A 9 7.91 63.01 -31.12
CA PRO A 9 8.35 61.72 -30.55
C PRO A 9 8.15 60.57 -31.58
N PRO A 10 8.36 59.27 -31.26
CA PRO A 10 7.30 58.54 -30.58
C PRO A 10 7.76 57.51 -29.53
N MET A 11 7.05 57.58 -28.42
CA MET A 11 6.73 56.54 -27.46
C MET A 11 6.46 55.18 -28.15
N TYR A 12 7.41 54.25 -28.11
CA TYR A 12 7.15 52.85 -28.35
C TYR A 12 7.20 52.11 -27.01
N LYS A 13 6.04 52.10 -26.33
CA LYS A 13 5.78 51.20 -25.19
C LYS A 13 5.83 49.77 -25.72
N PHE A 14 6.96 49.07 -25.52
CA PHE A 14 7.01 47.62 -25.60
C PHE A 14 6.15 47.06 -24.46
N ILE A 15 4.87 46.80 -24.72
CA ILE A 15 4.04 45.99 -23.82
C ILE A 15 4.49 44.54 -24.01
N LEU A 16 5.34 44.06 -23.10
CA LEU A 16 5.71 42.65 -22.97
C LEU A 16 4.51 41.91 -22.37
N VAL A 17 3.67 41.32 -23.23
CA VAL A 17 2.61 40.40 -22.80
C VAL A 17 3.28 39.07 -22.43
N GLY A 18 3.60 38.91 -21.14
CA GLY A 18 4.04 37.63 -20.60
C GLY A 18 2.88 36.65 -20.54
N ILE A 19 2.87 35.66 -21.43
CA ILE A 19 1.91 34.55 -21.39
C ILE A 19 2.35 33.61 -20.26
N ILE A 20 1.75 33.77 -19.09
CA ILE A 20 1.92 32.85 -17.96
C ILE A 20 1.15 31.57 -18.33
N PHE A 21 1.86 30.56 -18.85
CA PHE A 21 1.32 29.20 -18.96
C PHE A 21 1.16 28.64 -17.55
N LEU A 22 -0.05 28.75 -17.00
CA LEU A 22 -0.45 28.02 -15.81
C LEU A 22 -0.55 26.53 -16.18
N PHE A 23 0.55 25.79 -16.02
CA PHE A 23 0.52 24.33 -15.96
C PHE A 23 -0.20 23.95 -14.66
N SER A 24 -1.53 23.93 -14.69
CA SER A 24 -2.32 23.21 -13.69
C SER A 24 -2.01 21.73 -13.87
N GLY A 25 -1.01 21.24 -13.12
CA GLY A 25 -0.73 19.81 -13.03
C GLY A 25 -1.97 19.10 -12.50
N VAL A 26 -2.55 18.24 -13.33
CA VAL A 26 -3.61 17.32 -12.89
C VAL A 26 -2.92 16.24 -12.05
N SER A 27 -3.09 16.31 -10.74
CA SER A 27 -2.69 15.24 -9.83
C SER A 27 -3.68 14.08 -9.97
N MET A 28 -3.24 12.98 -10.59
CA MET A 28 -3.99 11.72 -10.59
C MET A 28 -3.75 11.02 -9.25
N ALA A 29 -4.76 10.99 -8.38
CA ALA A 29 -4.78 10.09 -7.25
C ALA A 29 -5.34 8.74 -7.74
N SER A 30 -4.47 7.80 -8.09
CA SER A 30 -4.88 6.42 -8.37
C SER A 30 -5.05 5.66 -7.06
N SER A 31 -6.26 5.16 -6.78
CA SER A 31 -6.53 4.30 -5.62
C SER A 31 -6.27 2.84 -5.98
N LEU A 32 -5.69 2.09 -5.05
CA LEU A 32 -5.66 0.63 -5.13
C LEU A 32 -7.06 0.07 -4.87
N VAL A 33 -7.35 -1.07 -5.51
CA VAL A 33 -8.61 -1.80 -5.33
C VAL A 33 -8.46 -2.73 -4.13
N LEU A 34 -9.41 -2.69 -3.20
CA LEU A 34 -9.45 -3.64 -2.08
C LEU A 34 -9.90 -5.03 -2.57
N PRO A 35 -9.08 -6.08 -2.39
CA PRO A 35 -9.48 -7.42 -2.83
C PRO A 35 -10.60 -8.05 -1.99
N SER A 36 -11.36 -8.88 -2.69
CA SER A 36 -12.13 -10.04 -2.21
C SER A 36 -11.58 -10.80 -1.00
N ALA A 37 -12.36 -11.07 0.05
CA ALA A 37 -12.03 -12.16 0.97
C ALA A 37 -12.09 -13.51 0.25
N GLU A 38 -13.11 -13.71 -0.61
CA GLU A 38 -13.24 -14.91 -1.43
C GLU A 38 -12.02 -15.10 -2.34
N THR A 39 -11.57 -14.02 -2.99
CA THR A 39 -10.39 -14.05 -3.87
C THR A 39 -9.11 -14.44 -3.12
N LEU A 40 -8.95 -14.02 -1.86
CA LEU A 40 -7.75 -14.29 -1.06
C LEU A 40 -7.85 -15.53 -0.18
N SER A 41 -9.04 -16.12 -0.05
CA SER A 41 -9.25 -17.36 0.69
C SER A 41 -8.47 -18.53 0.07
N GLY A 42 -8.10 -19.51 0.90
CA GLY A 42 -7.31 -20.66 0.49
C GLY A 42 -6.22 -21.04 1.49
N GLN A 43 -5.39 -22.02 1.10
CA GLN A 43 -4.22 -22.41 1.88
C GLN A 43 -3.02 -21.56 1.51
N TRP A 44 -2.28 -21.15 2.53
CA TRP A 44 -1.09 -20.32 2.40
C TRP A 44 0.02 -20.84 3.28
N THR A 45 1.25 -20.71 2.82
CA THR A 45 2.45 -20.99 3.60
C THR A 45 3.03 -19.67 4.10
N VAL A 46 3.19 -19.56 5.43
CA VAL A 46 3.98 -18.51 6.09
C VAL A 46 5.38 -19.05 6.29
N SER A 47 6.42 -18.35 5.83
CA SER A 47 7.80 -18.75 6.00
C SER A 47 8.69 -17.65 6.58
N ASP A 48 9.63 -18.07 7.42
CA ASP A 48 10.70 -17.25 8.00
C ASP A 48 11.99 -18.07 7.98
N LYS A 49 12.97 -17.64 7.17
CA LYS A 49 14.25 -18.35 7.00
C LYS A 49 14.03 -19.83 6.61
N SER A 50 14.41 -20.78 7.48
CA SER A 50 14.27 -22.21 7.28
C SER A 50 13.01 -22.81 7.90
N LYS A 51 12.17 -22.00 8.55
CA LYS A 51 10.93 -22.43 9.21
C LYS A 51 9.72 -21.99 8.41
N SER A 52 8.67 -22.80 8.44
CA SER A 52 7.40 -22.47 7.79
C SER A 52 6.24 -23.12 8.52
N CYS A 53 5.04 -22.57 8.30
CA CYS A 53 3.81 -23.22 8.68
C CYS A 53 2.69 -22.88 7.69
N VAL A 54 1.64 -23.69 7.69
CA VAL A 54 0.52 -23.56 6.76
C VAL A 54 -0.71 -23.02 7.50
N VAL A 55 -1.34 -22.02 6.91
CA VAL A 55 -2.60 -21.45 7.37
C VAL A 55 -3.66 -21.55 6.28
N GLN A 56 -4.90 -21.76 6.68
CA GLN A 56 -6.08 -21.62 5.85
C GLN A 56 -6.71 -20.26 6.15
N LEU A 57 -6.83 -19.43 5.13
CA LEU A 57 -7.62 -18.20 5.16
C LEU A 57 -9.04 -18.55 4.70
N ASN A 58 -10.03 -18.37 5.57
CA ASN A 58 -11.44 -18.62 5.24
C ASN A 58 -12.22 -17.32 5.11
N THR A 59 -13.50 -17.42 4.78
CA THR A 59 -14.39 -16.28 4.53
C THR A 59 -15.46 -16.08 5.61
N GLU A 60 -15.48 -16.87 6.69
CA GLU A 60 -16.41 -16.62 7.79
C GLU A 60 -15.97 -15.40 8.58
N SER A 61 -16.89 -14.46 8.83
CA SER A 61 -16.59 -13.23 9.57
C SER A 61 -16.24 -13.52 11.04
N VAL A 62 -15.29 -12.73 11.56
CA VAL A 62 -14.92 -12.66 12.98
C VAL A 62 -15.13 -11.22 13.44
N ASP A 63 -16.35 -10.91 13.86
CA ASP A 63 -16.77 -9.53 14.17
C ASP A 63 -15.92 -8.89 15.28
N SER A 64 -15.50 -9.67 16.27
CA SER A 64 -14.67 -9.17 17.38
C SER A 64 -13.31 -8.63 16.93
N ALA A 65 -12.77 -9.16 15.85
CA ALA A 65 -11.48 -8.76 15.29
C ALA A 65 -11.62 -7.89 14.02
N GLY A 66 -12.84 -7.69 13.51
CA GLY A 66 -13.09 -6.93 12.28
C GLY A 66 -12.46 -7.57 11.03
N GLY A 67 -12.49 -8.91 10.93
CA GLY A 67 -11.89 -9.66 9.83
C GLY A 67 -12.59 -10.98 9.54
N TYR A 68 -11.86 -11.92 8.95
CA TYR A 68 -12.33 -13.26 8.59
C TYR A 68 -11.53 -14.33 9.31
N SER A 69 -12.09 -15.53 9.41
CA SER A 69 -11.49 -16.63 10.18
C SER A 69 -10.21 -17.15 9.52
N LEU A 70 -9.25 -17.53 10.37
CA LEU A 70 -7.99 -18.17 9.98
C LEU A 70 -7.85 -19.48 10.76
N LYS A 71 -7.29 -20.52 10.14
CA LYS A 71 -6.99 -21.79 10.80
C LYS A 71 -5.57 -22.26 10.52
N PHE A 72 -4.86 -22.72 11.53
CA PHE A 72 -3.57 -23.39 11.37
C PHE A 72 -3.77 -24.82 10.85
N LEU A 73 -3.06 -25.15 9.77
CA LEU A 73 -3.03 -26.50 9.19
C LEU A 73 -1.74 -27.25 9.57
N SER A 74 -0.73 -26.55 10.09
CA SER A 74 0.47 -27.12 10.70
C SER A 74 0.91 -26.28 11.89
N ASP A 75 1.76 -26.84 12.75
CA ASP A 75 2.30 -26.11 13.90
C ASP A 75 3.11 -24.88 13.44
N CYS A 76 2.78 -23.71 13.98
CA CYS A 76 3.55 -22.49 13.78
C CYS A 76 4.41 -22.19 15.00
N THR A 77 5.72 -22.17 14.83
CA THR A 77 6.63 -21.72 15.90
C THR A 77 6.57 -20.20 16.05
N PRO A 78 6.84 -19.65 17.26
CA PRO A 78 6.94 -18.20 17.49
C PRO A 78 7.91 -17.47 16.56
N ASP A 79 8.93 -18.17 16.06
CA ASP A 79 9.86 -17.61 15.07
C ASP A 79 9.20 -17.29 13.74
N VAL A 80 8.17 -18.04 13.33
CA VAL A 80 7.41 -17.82 12.08
C VAL A 80 6.30 -16.81 12.34
N LEU A 81 5.50 -17.02 13.39
CA LEU A 81 4.45 -16.11 13.82
C LEU A 81 4.66 -15.76 15.30
N PRO A 82 5.05 -14.52 15.64
CA PRO A 82 5.39 -14.14 17.02
C PRO A 82 4.21 -14.23 17.98
N GLN A 83 3.00 -14.15 17.45
CA GLN A 83 1.74 -14.32 18.13
C GLN A 83 0.80 -15.08 17.20
N GLU A 84 -0.09 -15.88 17.78
CA GLU A 84 -1.13 -16.59 17.04
C GLU A 84 -2.26 -15.62 16.64
N PRO A 85 -2.44 -15.32 15.34
CA PRO A 85 -3.58 -14.54 14.87
C PRO A 85 -4.90 -15.29 15.04
N ALA A 86 -5.94 -14.55 15.41
CA ALA A 86 -7.32 -15.04 15.52
C ALA A 86 -8.12 -14.80 14.24
N ALA A 87 -7.72 -13.83 13.41
CA ALA A 87 -8.39 -13.46 12.18
C ALA A 87 -7.41 -12.92 11.13
N TRP A 88 -7.92 -12.68 9.92
CA TRP A 88 -7.19 -11.99 8.86
C TRP A 88 -8.10 -11.00 8.13
N ARG A 89 -7.52 -10.05 7.40
CA ARG A 89 -8.28 -9.17 6.49
C ARG A 89 -7.50 -8.82 5.22
N PRO A 90 -8.17 -8.72 4.06
CA PRO A 90 -7.60 -8.06 2.89
C PRO A 90 -7.27 -6.60 3.16
N ALA A 91 -6.22 -6.10 2.53
CA ALA A 91 -5.90 -4.68 2.37
C ALA A 91 -5.64 -4.38 0.88
N PRO A 92 -5.75 -3.11 0.44
CA PRO A 92 -5.53 -2.76 -0.97
C PRO A 92 -4.13 -3.12 -1.48
N ASP A 93 -3.15 -3.20 -0.58
CA ASP A 93 -1.75 -3.46 -0.83
C ASP A 93 -1.24 -4.71 -0.10
N GLY A 94 -2.11 -5.58 0.43
CA GLY A 94 -1.65 -6.70 1.24
C GLY A 94 -2.70 -7.50 1.99
N ILE A 95 -2.22 -8.21 3.01
CA ILE A 95 -3.01 -9.04 3.92
C ILE A 95 -2.54 -8.76 5.35
N ALA A 96 -3.48 -8.44 6.24
CA ALA A 96 -3.19 -8.30 7.67
C ALA A 96 -3.64 -9.56 8.43
N LEU A 97 -2.77 -10.08 9.29
CA LEU A 97 -3.11 -11.05 10.31
C LEU A 97 -3.39 -10.32 11.62
N LEU A 98 -4.50 -10.65 12.26
CA LEU A 98 -5.09 -9.91 13.37
C LEU A 98 -5.15 -10.76 14.63
N ASP A 99 -4.99 -10.12 15.78
CA ASP A 99 -5.33 -10.74 17.05
C ASP A 99 -6.85 -10.72 17.31
N LYS A 100 -7.26 -11.27 18.45
CA LYS A 100 -8.67 -11.34 18.87
C LYS A 100 -9.34 -9.98 19.06
N ASP A 101 -8.55 -8.93 19.27
CA ASP A 101 -8.99 -7.55 19.52
C ASP A 101 -8.95 -6.71 18.22
N GLY A 102 -8.57 -7.32 17.10
CA GLY A 102 -8.48 -6.69 15.77
C GLY A 102 -7.18 -5.92 15.53
N LEU A 103 -6.20 -6.01 16.44
CA LEU A 103 -4.90 -5.39 16.24
C LEU A 103 -4.06 -6.23 15.27
N THR A 104 -3.27 -5.54 14.44
CA THR A 104 -2.43 -6.23 13.45
C THR A 104 -1.23 -6.87 14.13
N VAL A 105 -1.18 -8.21 14.10
CA VAL A 105 -0.03 -9.02 14.53
C VAL A 105 1.07 -8.95 13.49
N LEU A 106 0.69 -9.07 12.21
CA LEU A 106 1.63 -9.07 11.09
C LEU A 106 0.92 -8.58 9.83
N PHE A 107 1.58 -7.70 9.09
CA PHE A 107 1.12 -7.24 7.79
C PHE A 107 2.05 -7.78 6.70
N PHE A 108 1.46 -8.36 5.66
CA PHE A 108 2.17 -8.80 4.47
C PHE A 108 1.75 -7.93 3.29
N SER A 109 2.68 -7.15 2.76
CA SER A 109 2.46 -6.33 1.59
C SER A 109 2.59 -7.17 0.32
N GLN A 110 1.76 -6.88 -0.67
CA GLN A 110 1.77 -7.59 -1.95
C GLN A 110 3.05 -7.29 -2.73
N GLU A 111 3.75 -8.36 -3.12
CA GLU A 111 4.79 -8.38 -4.16
C GLU A 111 4.25 -9.19 -5.36
N ASP A 112 5.09 -9.42 -6.37
CA ASP A 112 4.67 -10.00 -7.66
C ASP A 112 3.91 -11.33 -7.51
N ASP A 113 4.52 -12.35 -6.89
CA ASP A 113 3.97 -13.71 -6.76
C ASP A 113 3.72 -14.14 -5.30
N HIS A 114 4.00 -13.27 -4.34
CA HIS A 114 3.89 -13.54 -2.91
C HIS A 114 3.66 -12.25 -2.14
N TYR A 115 3.48 -12.36 -0.83
CA TYR A 115 3.40 -11.21 0.07
C TYR A 115 4.56 -11.24 1.07
N ARG A 116 5.07 -10.06 1.46
CA ARG A 116 6.22 -9.92 2.36
C ARG A 116 5.91 -8.98 3.52
N SER A 117 6.32 -9.36 4.73
CA SER A 117 6.29 -8.47 5.90
C SER A 117 7.52 -7.58 5.95
N GLN A 118 7.43 -6.35 6.47
CA GLN A 118 8.57 -5.46 6.68
C GLN A 118 9.40 -5.28 5.38
N ILE A 119 8.78 -4.70 4.35
CA ILE A 119 9.35 -4.57 2.99
C ILE A 119 10.73 -3.88 2.96
N TRP A 120 11.06 -3.07 3.97
CA TRP A 120 12.33 -2.36 4.09
C TRP A 120 13.46 -3.19 4.72
N ALA A 121 13.14 -4.39 5.23
CA ALA A 121 14.10 -5.30 5.83
C ALA A 121 14.41 -6.45 4.86
N GLU A 122 15.70 -6.81 4.71
CA GLU A 122 16.11 -7.92 3.84
C GLU A 122 15.56 -9.30 4.29
N THR A 123 14.98 -9.38 5.50
CA THR A 123 14.58 -10.64 6.15
C THR A 123 13.09 -10.70 6.51
N GLY A 124 12.26 -10.07 5.69
CA GLY A 124 10.81 -10.14 5.81
C GLY A 124 10.26 -11.57 5.73
N LYS A 125 9.25 -11.88 6.55
CA LYS A 125 8.46 -13.10 6.45
C LYS A 125 7.69 -13.13 5.14
N ILE A 126 7.51 -14.32 4.58
CA ILE A 126 6.83 -14.51 3.30
C ILE A 126 5.51 -15.21 3.52
N LEU A 127 4.48 -14.77 2.82
CA LEU A 127 3.18 -15.42 2.72
C LEU A 127 2.94 -15.77 1.25
N LYS A 128 2.91 -17.06 0.94
CA LYS A 128 2.76 -17.56 -0.44
C LYS A 128 1.57 -18.51 -0.53
N ARG A 129 0.77 -18.36 -1.58
CA ARG A 129 -0.39 -19.22 -1.81
C ARG A 129 0.07 -20.62 -2.15
N ASN A 130 -0.58 -21.63 -1.60
CA ASN A 130 -0.36 -23.02 -1.98
C ASN A 130 -1.12 -23.29 -3.29
N ASN A 131 -0.45 -23.91 -4.27
CA ASN A 131 -1.06 -24.28 -5.56
C ASN A 131 -2.12 -25.38 -5.41
#